data_AF-U4TSZ2-F1
#
_entry.id   AF-U4TSZ2-F1
#
_cell.length_a   1.000
_cell.length_b   1.000
_cell.length_c   1.000
_cell.angle_alpha   90.00
_cell.angle_beta   90.00
_cell.angle_gamma   90.00
#
_symmetry.space_group_name_H-M   'P 1'
#
loop_
_entity.id
_entity.type
_entity.pdbx_description
1 polymer ?
#
loop_
_entity_poly.entity_id
_entity_poly.type
_entity_poly.pdbx_seq_one_letter_code
_entity_poly.pdbx_strand_id
1 'polypeptide(L)'
;MMLEIRQKIAFLYPTYVLAIVSIGYVLGELGHYMIGVTSKAIAMDLHYGDITCQLNNTELYLSDLPVVCSDANNSDTCLSLSIDDEPYCEWTYNGLGLDYQILAGPSFIAVFTVVGVIMEEKRALVMSIFNWGIYGGYGIAFPVGRYIPPLNAWGLGWRVCYYGAGIVALIFAFLTIFTLKEPERQSIGEDAAAQANPDAKKVTIWTVMSEPRVIMLCLAASIRHCGGMCFAYNCDLYYQIYFPDYDLGWWLFAVTIVVGSIGVVVGGVISDKFVAKMGIRSRVIILAASQLIATPFAFGSVYCEPLGAIITLGISYFFGKYLTNSQLSRHQHAVQKIS
;
A
#
# COMPACT_ATOMS: atom_id res chain seq x y z
N MET A 1 -17.10 -35.99 24.91
CA MET A 1 -17.16 -34.53 25.23
C MET A 1 -16.15 -33.71 24.43
N MET A 2 -14.83 -33.99 24.50
CA MET A 2 -13.82 -33.22 23.72
C MET A 2 -13.98 -33.34 22.18
N LEU A 3 -14.46 -34.49 21.68
CA LEU A 3 -14.65 -34.73 20.24
C LEU A 3 -15.83 -33.93 19.64
N GLU A 4 -16.93 -33.79 20.39
CA GLU A 4 -18.11 -33.03 19.95
C GLU A 4 -17.86 -31.51 19.94
N ILE A 5 -17.06 -31.01 20.90
CA ILE A 5 -16.62 -29.61 20.94
C ILE A 5 -15.72 -29.33 19.72
N ARG A 6 -14.82 -30.25 19.36
CA ARG A 6 -13.98 -30.14 18.16
C ARG A 6 -14.78 -30.07 16.87
N GLN A 7 -15.86 -30.85 16.74
CA GLN A 7 -16.75 -30.80 15.58
C GLN A 7 -17.55 -29.48 15.49
N LYS A 8 -18.01 -28.94 16.61
CA LYS A 8 -18.68 -27.62 16.63
C LYS A 8 -17.74 -26.45 16.31
N ILE A 9 -16.46 -26.55 16.67
CA ILE A 9 -15.42 -25.53 16.39
C ILE A 9 -14.82 -25.71 14.98
N ALA A 10 -14.94 -26.89 14.35
CA ALA A 10 -14.40 -27.14 13.02
C ALA A 10 -14.95 -26.20 11.93
N PHE A 11 -16.19 -25.71 12.07
CA PHE A 11 -16.77 -24.72 11.16
C PHE A 11 -16.10 -23.32 11.30
N LEU A 12 -15.58 -22.98 12.49
CA LEU A 12 -14.86 -21.73 12.71
C LEU A 12 -13.40 -21.78 12.23
N TYR A 13 -12.83 -22.97 12.05
CA TYR A 13 -11.43 -23.13 11.66
C TYR A 13 -11.10 -22.43 10.32
N PRO A 14 -11.90 -22.53 9.24
CA PRO A 14 -11.67 -21.76 8.01
C PRO A 14 -11.68 -20.25 8.22
N THR A 15 -12.61 -19.73 9.04
CA THR A 15 -12.69 -18.29 9.35
C THR A 15 -11.51 -17.83 10.19
N TYR A 16 -11.07 -18.65 11.14
CA TYR A 16 -9.89 -18.41 11.96
C TYR A 16 -8.60 -18.38 11.13
N VAL A 17 -8.40 -19.37 10.26
CA VAL A 17 -7.29 -19.43 9.31
C VAL A 17 -7.26 -18.16 8.46
N LEU A 18 -8.43 -17.77 7.94
CA LEU A 18 -8.55 -16.57 7.14
C LEU A 18 -8.20 -15.29 7.90
N ALA A 19 -8.66 -15.17 9.14
CA ALA A 19 -8.37 -14.01 9.99
C ALA A 19 -6.86 -13.89 10.26
N ILE A 20 -6.19 -14.98 10.65
CA ILE A 20 -4.75 -14.98 10.90
C ILE A 20 -3.96 -14.60 9.66
N VAL A 21 -4.27 -15.21 8.51
CA VAL A 21 -3.57 -14.93 7.25
C VAL A 21 -3.80 -13.49 6.81
N SER A 22 -5.00 -12.95 7.01
CA SER A 22 -5.32 -11.55 6.70
C SER A 22 -4.54 -10.59 7.58
N ILE A 23 -4.45 -10.85 8.90
CA ILE A 23 -3.68 -10.02 9.82
C ILE A 23 -2.17 -10.11 9.53
N GLY A 24 -1.66 -11.31 9.25
CA GLY A 24 -0.27 -11.48 8.82
C GLY A 24 0.05 -10.66 7.58
N TYR A 25 -0.87 -10.60 6.62
CA TYR A 25 -0.72 -9.78 5.42
C TYR A 25 -0.79 -8.27 5.71
N VAL A 26 -1.70 -7.82 6.60
CA VAL A 26 -1.73 -6.43 7.10
C VAL A 26 -0.39 -6.04 7.73
N LEU A 27 0.21 -6.91 8.54
CA LEU A 27 1.50 -6.67 9.18
C LEU A 27 2.65 -6.61 8.16
N GLY A 28 2.61 -7.45 7.13
CA GLY A 28 3.56 -7.40 6.02
C GLY A 28 3.49 -6.07 5.26
N GLU A 29 2.28 -5.64 4.89
CA GLU A 29 2.05 -4.38 4.18
C GLU A 29 2.33 -3.16 5.07
N LEU A 30 2.09 -3.26 6.39
CA LEU A 30 2.50 -2.23 7.34
C LEU A 30 4.01 -1.99 7.25
N GLY A 31 4.82 -3.07 7.31
CA GLY A 31 6.27 -2.96 7.17
C GLY A 31 6.72 -2.38 5.83
N HIS A 32 6.01 -2.72 4.75
CA HIS A 32 6.25 -2.22 3.40
C HIS A 32 6.06 -0.70 3.29
N TYR A 33 4.96 -0.16 3.80
CA TYR A 33 4.66 1.28 3.69
C TYR A 33 5.29 2.16 4.78
N MET A 34 5.83 1.56 5.84
CA MET A 34 6.41 2.29 6.97
C MET A 34 7.57 3.21 6.59
N ILE A 35 8.35 2.85 5.56
CA ILE A 35 9.46 3.69 5.09
C ILE A 35 8.97 5.02 4.48
N GLY A 36 7.77 5.04 3.89
CA GLY A 36 7.21 6.27 3.29
C GLY A 36 6.80 7.33 4.30
N VAL A 37 6.42 6.89 5.51
CA VAL A 37 5.93 7.74 6.61
C VAL A 37 7.02 8.07 7.62
N THR A 38 8.06 7.24 7.73
CA THR A 38 9.20 7.48 8.64
C THR A 38 10.41 8.12 7.95
N SER A 39 10.38 8.29 6.62
CA SER A 39 11.49 8.81 5.79
C SER A 39 12.12 10.08 6.34
N LYS A 40 11.32 11.07 6.78
CA LYS A 40 11.82 12.31 7.38
C LYS A 40 12.62 12.05 8.66
N ALA A 41 12.08 11.23 9.56
CA ALA A 41 12.76 10.86 10.82
C ALA A 41 14.04 10.06 10.59
N ILE A 42 14.04 9.15 9.62
CA ILE A 42 15.23 8.38 9.25
C ILE A 42 16.27 9.33 8.64
N ALA A 43 15.88 10.26 7.78
CA ALA A 43 16.77 11.21 7.12
C ALA A 43 17.45 12.16 8.11
N MET A 44 16.72 12.63 9.14
CA MET A 44 17.30 13.46 10.21
C MET A 44 18.32 12.68 11.06
N ASP A 45 18.11 11.39 11.31
CA ASP A 45 19.01 10.56 12.13
C ASP A 45 20.24 10.09 11.33
N LEU A 46 20.05 9.66 10.08
CA LEU A 46 21.11 9.11 9.22
C LEU A 46 21.79 10.13 8.31
N HIS A 47 21.31 11.38 8.29
CA HIS A 47 21.87 12.49 7.53
C HIS A 47 21.97 12.19 6.01
N TYR A 48 20.87 11.75 5.40
CA TYR A 48 20.79 11.45 3.96
C TYR A 48 19.64 12.20 3.27
N GLY A 49 19.74 12.37 1.96
CA GLY A 49 18.73 13.08 1.17
C GLY A 49 18.94 14.59 1.16
N ASP A 50 17.89 15.31 0.71
CA ASP A 50 17.94 16.75 0.51
C ASP A 50 17.69 17.52 1.83
N ILE A 51 18.30 18.70 1.95
CA ILE A 51 18.14 19.61 3.09
C ILE A 51 17.34 20.83 2.63
N THR A 52 16.33 21.21 3.39
CA THR A 52 15.50 22.38 3.11
C THR A 52 15.10 23.07 4.41
N CYS A 53 14.76 24.35 4.32
CA CYS A 53 14.21 25.10 5.44
C CYS A 53 12.76 24.67 5.73
N GLN A 54 12.48 24.22 6.95
CA GLN A 54 11.20 23.64 7.36
C GLN A 54 10.69 24.27 8.65
N LEU A 55 9.38 24.25 8.89
CA LEU A 55 8.80 24.74 10.13
C LEU A 55 9.16 23.81 11.30
N ASN A 56 9.64 24.39 12.40
CA ASN A 56 10.04 23.68 13.62
C ASN A 56 8.92 23.67 14.68
N ASN A 57 8.19 24.79 14.82
CA ASN A 57 7.23 24.97 15.90
C ASN A 57 5.80 24.51 15.53
N THR A 58 5.15 23.76 16.42
CA THR A 58 3.76 23.30 16.29
C THR A 58 2.71 24.31 16.75
N GLU A 59 3.11 25.40 17.41
CA GLU A 59 2.19 26.41 17.94
C GLU A 59 1.88 27.55 16.95
N LEU A 60 2.69 27.67 15.89
CA LEU A 60 2.54 28.70 14.85
C LEU A 60 1.93 28.11 13.59
N TYR A 61 0.89 28.75 13.07
CA TYR A 61 0.27 28.38 11.79
C TYR A 61 1.00 29.04 10.61
N LEU A 62 1.01 28.39 9.44
CA LEU A 62 1.58 28.95 8.19
C LEU A 62 1.06 30.36 7.88
N SER A 63 -0.20 30.65 8.22
CA SER A 63 -0.85 31.94 7.99
C SER A 63 -0.33 33.07 8.88
N ASP A 64 0.25 32.73 10.02
CA ASP A 64 0.67 33.68 11.04
C ASP A 64 2.16 34.08 10.87
N LEU A 65 2.85 33.43 9.92
CA LEU A 65 4.26 33.68 9.65
C LEU A 65 4.45 34.89 8.72
N PRO A 66 5.38 35.80 9.05
CA PRO A 66 5.69 36.94 8.19
C PRO A 66 6.40 36.54 6.89
N VAL A 67 7.16 35.44 6.92
CA VAL A 67 7.84 34.84 5.77
C VAL A 67 7.72 33.32 5.86
N VAL A 68 7.40 32.67 4.75
CA VAL A 68 7.28 31.20 4.71
C VAL A 68 8.68 30.58 4.69
N CYS A 69 8.95 29.60 5.55
CA CYS A 69 10.26 28.93 5.63
C CYS A 69 10.76 28.41 4.26
N SER A 70 9.84 27.95 3.40
CA SER A 70 10.14 27.41 2.07
C SER A 70 10.78 28.44 1.11
N ASP A 71 10.71 29.74 1.39
CA ASP A 71 11.31 30.77 0.54
C ASP A 71 12.83 30.92 0.80
N ALA A 72 13.34 30.36 1.90
CA ALA A 72 14.76 30.38 2.24
C ALA A 72 15.52 29.23 1.57
N ASN A 73 16.39 29.57 0.61
CA ASN A 73 17.25 28.60 -0.09
C ASN A 73 18.61 28.35 0.59
N ASN A 74 18.93 29.10 1.65
CA ASN A 74 20.22 29.02 2.36
C ASN A 74 20.00 28.85 3.86
N SER A 75 20.95 28.18 4.51
CA SER A 75 20.96 27.98 5.98
C SER A 75 20.91 29.30 6.75
N ASP A 76 21.69 30.28 6.32
CA ASP A 76 21.83 31.56 7.04
C ASP A 76 20.51 32.34 7.02
N THR A 77 19.84 32.36 5.87
CA THR A 77 18.51 32.98 5.73
C THR A 77 17.48 32.22 6.56
N CYS A 78 17.48 30.88 6.52
CA CYS A 78 16.52 30.07 7.26
C CYS A 78 16.64 30.29 8.78
N LEU A 79 17.86 30.27 9.31
CA LEU A 79 18.13 30.45 10.74
C LEU A 79 17.96 31.91 11.20
N SER A 80 17.96 32.87 10.28
CA SER A 80 17.68 34.27 10.58
C SER A 80 16.19 34.56 10.85
N LEU A 81 15.30 33.65 10.43
CA LEU A 81 13.85 33.78 10.59
C LEU A 81 13.45 33.45 12.03
N SER A 82 13.22 34.50 12.82
CA SER A 82 12.80 34.40 14.23
C SER A 82 11.61 35.32 14.52
N ILE A 83 10.77 34.89 15.45
CA ILE A 83 9.67 35.69 16.02
C ILE A 83 9.92 35.71 17.53
N ASP A 84 9.94 36.90 18.13
CA ASP A 84 10.19 37.08 19.57
C ASP A 84 11.47 36.37 20.07
N ASP A 85 12.56 36.47 19.31
CA ASP A 85 13.88 35.85 19.54
C ASP A 85 13.94 34.30 19.45
N GLU A 86 12.84 33.62 19.13
CA GLU A 86 12.83 32.17 18.89
C GLU A 86 12.82 31.84 17.39
N PRO A 87 13.75 30.99 16.89
CA PRO A 87 13.76 30.56 15.50
C PRO A 87 12.59 29.60 15.22
N TYR A 88 11.71 29.98 14.31
CA TYR A 88 10.55 29.16 13.95
C TYR A 88 10.82 28.20 12.77
N CYS A 89 11.89 28.45 12.00
CA CYS A 89 12.36 27.54 10.95
C CYS A 89 13.60 26.77 11.38
N GLU A 90 13.74 25.55 10.86
CA GLU A 90 14.91 24.70 11.02
C GLU A 90 15.46 24.29 9.64
N TRP A 91 16.80 24.29 9.53
CA TRP A 91 17.50 23.82 8.34
C TRP A 91 17.89 22.34 8.50
N THR A 92 17.05 21.44 8.01
CA THR A 92 17.20 20.00 8.25
C THR A 92 16.79 19.13 7.05
N TYR A 93 17.14 17.85 7.12
CA TYR A 93 16.83 16.86 6.08
C TYR A 93 15.30 16.71 5.93
N ASN A 94 14.82 16.72 4.69
CA ASN A 94 13.38 16.65 4.41
C ASN A 94 12.86 15.23 4.14
N GLY A 95 13.73 14.22 4.13
CA GLY A 95 13.33 12.84 3.83
C GLY A 95 13.08 12.55 2.35
N LEU A 96 13.40 13.49 1.46
CA LEU A 96 13.34 13.35 0.00
C LEU A 96 14.75 13.29 -0.60
N GLY A 97 14.83 13.25 -1.93
CA GLY A 97 16.07 13.21 -2.70
C GLY A 97 16.32 11.88 -3.39
N LEU A 98 17.44 11.80 -4.11
CA LEU A 98 17.81 10.62 -4.90
C LEU A 98 18.04 9.39 -4.00
N ASP A 99 18.67 9.59 -2.85
CA ASP A 99 18.97 8.54 -1.88
C ASP A 99 17.69 7.84 -1.40
N TYR A 100 16.66 8.63 -1.06
CA TYR A 100 15.35 8.10 -0.68
C TYR A 100 14.69 7.32 -1.82
N GLN A 101 14.72 7.86 -3.05
CA GLN A 101 14.10 7.19 -4.21
C GLN A 101 14.78 5.85 -4.54
N ILE A 102 16.11 5.77 -4.39
CA ILE A 102 16.87 4.53 -4.58
C ILE A 102 16.53 3.51 -3.48
N LEU A 103 16.35 3.97 -2.25
CA LEU A 103 16.03 3.13 -1.09
C LEU A 103 14.60 2.58 -1.17
N ALA A 104 13.61 3.46 -1.30
CA ALA A 104 12.18 3.10 -1.31
C ALA A 104 11.74 2.39 -2.61
N GLY A 105 12.44 2.64 -3.72
CA GLY A 105 12.13 2.02 -5.02
C GLY A 105 12.99 0.79 -5.32
N PRO A 106 14.08 0.91 -6.11
CA PRO A 106 14.85 -0.21 -6.62
C PRO A 106 15.38 -1.18 -5.55
N SER A 107 15.90 -0.64 -4.44
CA SER A 107 16.54 -1.47 -3.40
C SER A 107 15.50 -2.32 -2.67
N PHE A 108 14.40 -1.70 -2.26
CA PHE A 108 13.29 -2.42 -1.62
C PHE A 108 12.70 -3.49 -2.54
N ILE A 109 12.43 -3.15 -3.81
CA ILE A 109 11.86 -4.09 -4.79
C ILE A 109 12.79 -5.28 -5.03
N ALA A 110 14.10 -5.04 -5.13
CA ALA A 110 15.07 -6.11 -5.33
C ALA A 110 15.05 -7.12 -4.17
N VAL A 111 15.11 -6.63 -2.93
CA VAL A 111 15.06 -7.48 -1.72
C VAL A 111 13.74 -8.25 -1.66
N PHE A 112 12.61 -7.55 -1.85
CA PHE A 112 11.29 -8.17 -1.81
C PHE A 112 11.12 -9.25 -2.88
N THR A 113 11.59 -9.00 -4.10
CA THR A 113 11.51 -9.96 -5.21
C THR A 113 12.37 -11.19 -4.94
N VAL A 114 13.61 -11.01 -4.49
CA VAL A 114 14.52 -12.13 -4.20
C VAL A 114 13.95 -13.01 -3.09
N VAL A 115 13.47 -12.42 -2.00
CA VAL A 115 12.85 -13.17 -0.89
C VAL A 115 11.57 -13.86 -1.36
N GLY A 116 10.74 -13.18 -2.15
CA GLY A 116 9.49 -13.74 -2.70
C GLY A 116 9.72 -14.98 -3.57
N VAL A 117 10.72 -14.95 -4.45
CA VAL A 117 11.07 -16.10 -5.31
C VAL A 117 11.52 -17.31 -4.50
N ILE A 118 12.21 -17.11 -3.38
CA ILE A 118 12.70 -18.19 -2.52
C ILE A 118 11.55 -18.85 -1.74
N MET A 119 10.46 -18.13 -1.48
CA MET A 119 9.38 -18.54 -0.57
C MET A 119 8.07 -18.96 -1.28
N GLU A 120 8.06 -19.17 -2.59
CA GLU A 120 6.80 -19.41 -3.33
C GLU A 120 6.03 -20.67 -2.88
N GLU A 121 4.84 -20.44 -2.30
CA GLU A 121 3.78 -21.44 -2.26
C GLU A 121 2.44 -20.89 -2.78
N LYS A 122 1.95 -21.51 -3.86
CA LYS A 122 0.83 -21.00 -4.67
C LYS A 122 -0.53 -21.31 -4.05
N ARG A 123 -1.34 -20.27 -3.79
CA ARG A 123 -2.82 -20.34 -3.87
C ARG A 123 -3.44 -19.02 -4.36
N ALA A 124 -4.11 -19.09 -5.51
CA ALA A 124 -4.83 -17.95 -6.12
C ALA A 124 -6.12 -17.55 -5.37
N LEU A 125 -6.65 -18.43 -4.50
CA LEU A 125 -7.90 -18.20 -3.76
C LEU A 125 -7.75 -17.21 -2.59
N VAL A 126 -6.52 -16.99 -2.10
CA VAL A 126 -6.25 -16.06 -0.98
C VAL A 126 -6.09 -14.61 -1.47
N MET A 127 -5.93 -14.41 -2.79
CA MET A 127 -5.59 -13.13 -3.40
C MET A 127 -6.69 -12.06 -3.37
N SER A 128 -7.98 -12.40 -3.24
CA SER A 128 -9.03 -11.35 -3.12
C SER A 128 -9.09 -10.76 -1.71
N ILE A 129 -8.85 -11.57 -0.68
CA ILE A 129 -8.90 -11.16 0.73
C ILE A 129 -7.61 -10.45 1.12
N PHE A 130 -6.48 -10.78 0.46
CA PHE A 130 -5.24 -10.01 0.56
C PHE A 130 -5.42 -8.53 0.19
N ASN A 131 -6.27 -8.20 -0.78
CA ASN A 131 -6.44 -6.79 -1.17
C ASN A 131 -6.90 -5.91 0.01
N TRP A 132 -7.70 -6.41 0.95
CA TRP A 132 -8.06 -5.66 2.16
C TRP A 132 -6.90 -5.43 3.11
N GLY A 133 -5.96 -6.37 3.19
CA GLY A 133 -4.80 -6.19 4.05
C GLY A 133 -3.80 -5.15 3.53
N ILE A 134 -3.76 -4.87 2.22
CA ILE A 134 -3.01 -3.72 1.68
C ILE A 134 -3.51 -2.41 2.29
N TYR A 135 -4.83 -2.18 2.28
CA TYR A 135 -5.39 -0.95 2.85
C TYR A 135 -5.25 -0.89 4.36
N GLY A 136 -5.39 -2.03 5.04
CA GLY A 136 -5.14 -2.12 6.47
C GLY A 136 -3.71 -1.75 6.82
N GLY A 137 -2.71 -2.38 6.18
CA GLY A 137 -1.30 -2.14 6.44
C GLY A 137 -0.86 -0.73 6.07
N TYR A 138 -1.19 -0.28 4.85
CA TYR A 138 -0.91 1.08 4.38
C TYR A 138 -1.60 2.13 5.22
N GLY A 139 -2.88 1.93 5.57
CA GLY A 139 -3.63 2.84 6.41
C GLY A 139 -3.02 2.99 7.80
N ILE A 140 -2.72 1.87 8.47
CA ILE A 140 -2.09 1.86 9.81
C ILE A 140 -0.69 2.48 9.78
N ALA A 141 0.03 2.38 8.66
CA ALA A 141 1.35 2.99 8.54
C ALA A 141 1.32 4.51 8.80
N PHE A 142 0.29 5.24 8.38
CA PHE A 142 0.19 6.69 8.61
C PHE A 142 0.30 7.09 10.10
N PRO A 143 -0.62 6.68 11.00
CA PRO A 143 -0.53 7.06 12.39
C PRO A 143 0.71 6.45 13.09
N VAL A 144 1.09 5.22 12.74
CA VAL A 144 2.29 4.58 13.31
C VAL A 144 3.55 5.36 12.97
N GLY A 145 3.74 5.73 11.71
CA GLY A 145 4.90 6.48 11.24
C GLY A 145 4.91 7.94 11.67
N ARG A 146 3.73 8.56 11.84
CA ARG A 146 3.61 9.98 12.20
C ARG A 146 3.77 10.24 13.70
N TYR A 147 3.17 9.41 14.55
CA TYR A 147 3.11 9.68 15.99
C TYR A 147 4.15 8.93 16.82
N ILE A 148 4.66 7.78 16.36
CA ILE A 148 5.62 7.00 17.16
C ILE A 148 7.03 7.60 17.15
N PRO A 149 7.61 8.02 16.01
CA PRO A 149 8.98 8.53 16.01
C PRO A 149 9.21 9.75 16.92
N PRO A 150 8.31 10.76 16.97
CA PRO A 150 8.47 11.92 17.86
C PRO A 150 8.45 11.57 19.36
N LEU A 151 7.78 10.47 19.76
CA LEU A 151 7.76 10.04 21.17
C LEU A 151 9.13 9.59 21.66
N ASN A 152 10.05 9.27 20.74
CA ASN A 152 11.42 8.84 21.02
C ASN A 152 11.53 7.82 22.17
N ALA A 153 10.63 6.84 22.17
CA ALA A 153 10.57 5.85 23.23
C ALA A 153 11.92 5.09 23.33
N TRP A 154 12.52 5.08 24.51
CA TRP A 154 13.84 4.48 24.79
C TRP A 154 15.00 5.03 23.94
N GLY A 155 14.87 6.24 23.38
CA GLY A 155 15.90 6.80 22.51
C GLY A 155 16.01 6.10 21.15
N LEU A 156 14.98 5.33 20.76
CA LEU A 156 14.97 4.54 19.54
C LEU A 156 14.18 5.21 18.40
N GLY A 157 13.49 6.33 18.64
CA GLY A 157 12.79 7.11 17.62
C GLY A 157 11.99 6.26 16.62
N TRP A 158 12.33 6.40 15.33
CA TRP A 158 11.72 5.68 14.21
C TRP A 158 11.95 4.16 14.23
N ARG A 159 13.02 3.68 14.89
CA ARG A 159 13.38 2.25 14.94
C ARG A 159 12.33 1.44 15.71
N VAL A 160 11.64 2.06 16.67
CA VAL A 160 10.54 1.44 17.43
C VAL A 160 9.42 0.98 16.52
N CYS A 161 9.11 1.73 15.45
CA CYS A 161 8.09 1.35 14.48
C CYS A 161 8.42 0.00 13.81
N TYR A 162 9.68 -0.18 13.41
CA TYR A 162 10.19 -1.40 12.79
C TYR A 162 10.29 -2.57 13.77
N TYR A 163 10.86 -2.35 14.96
CA TYR A 163 10.95 -3.40 15.97
C TYR A 163 9.56 -3.82 16.47
N GLY A 164 8.66 -2.87 16.68
CA GLY A 164 7.28 -3.14 17.09
C GLY A 164 6.52 -3.95 16.05
N ALA A 165 6.54 -3.53 14.78
CA ALA A 165 5.91 -4.27 13.70
C ALA A 165 6.53 -5.68 13.54
N GLY A 166 7.85 -5.79 13.62
CA GLY A 166 8.58 -7.06 13.54
C GLY A 166 8.26 -8.03 14.67
N ILE A 167 8.19 -7.56 15.92
CA ILE A 167 7.82 -8.38 17.08
C ILE A 167 6.38 -8.89 16.93
N VAL A 168 5.45 -8.04 16.52
CA VAL A 168 4.06 -8.45 16.29
C VAL A 168 4.00 -9.46 15.13
N ALA A 169 4.74 -9.25 14.05
CA ALA A 169 4.84 -10.20 12.95
C ALA A 169 5.41 -11.56 13.39
N LEU A 170 6.43 -11.59 14.27
CA LEU A 170 6.99 -12.83 14.83
C LEU A 170 5.99 -13.56 15.72
N ILE A 171 5.20 -12.85 16.52
CA ILE A 171 4.12 -13.45 17.31
C ILE A 171 3.10 -14.11 16.39
N PHE A 172 2.69 -13.42 15.32
CA PHE A 172 1.77 -14.00 14.33
C PHE A 172 2.40 -15.16 13.54
N ALA A 173 3.70 -15.11 13.24
CA ALA A 173 4.42 -16.22 12.62
C ALA A 173 4.48 -17.45 13.53
N PHE A 174 4.67 -17.25 14.84
CA PHE A 174 4.57 -18.34 15.80
C PHE A 174 3.14 -18.90 15.82
N LEU A 175 2.12 -18.03 15.90
CA LEU A 175 0.73 -18.48 15.84
C LEU A 175 0.43 -19.25 14.55
N THR A 176 0.87 -18.80 13.38
CA THR A 176 0.64 -19.51 12.12
C THR A 176 1.28 -20.90 12.13
N ILE A 177 2.53 -21.03 12.57
CA ILE A 177 3.26 -22.31 12.63
C ILE A 177 2.56 -23.32 13.54
N PHE A 178 2.06 -22.89 14.70
CA PHE A 178 1.47 -23.80 15.68
C PHE A 178 -0.02 -24.08 15.47
N THR A 179 -0.75 -23.17 14.80
CA THR A 179 -2.22 -23.24 14.72
C THR A 179 -2.74 -23.56 13.32
N LEU A 180 -1.98 -23.25 12.26
CA LEU A 180 -2.39 -23.50 10.89
C LEU A 180 -1.85 -24.85 10.44
N LYS A 181 -2.74 -25.82 10.31
CA LYS A 181 -2.46 -27.05 9.60
C LYS A 181 -2.56 -26.78 8.09
N GLU A 182 -1.47 -27.04 7.38
CA GLU A 182 -1.44 -27.00 5.92
C GLU A 182 -2.45 -28.03 5.37
N PRO A 183 -3.45 -27.60 4.59
CA PRO A 183 -4.39 -28.54 3.99
C PRO A 183 -3.71 -29.27 2.84
N GLU A 184 -3.97 -30.58 2.72
CA GLU A 184 -3.41 -31.44 1.68
C GLU A 184 -3.44 -30.76 0.31
N ARG A 185 -2.28 -30.77 -0.34
CA ARG A 185 -2.04 -30.10 -1.61
C ARG A 185 -2.85 -30.79 -2.70
N GLN A 186 -4.05 -30.29 -2.96
CA GLN A 186 -4.81 -30.69 -4.15
C GLN A 186 -4.14 -30.01 -5.35
N SER A 187 -3.58 -30.78 -6.28
CA SER A 187 -3.12 -30.27 -7.57
C SER A 187 -4.32 -29.88 -8.42
N ILE A 188 -4.89 -28.72 -8.09
CA ILE A 188 -6.00 -28.15 -8.85
C ILE A 188 -5.44 -27.73 -10.22
N GLY A 189 -5.64 -28.59 -11.21
CA GLY A 189 -5.69 -28.21 -12.62
C GLY A 189 -4.59 -28.75 -13.54
N GLU A 190 -3.34 -28.90 -13.09
CA GLU A 190 -2.24 -29.28 -14.00
C GLU A 190 -2.19 -30.78 -14.28
N ASP A 191 -2.41 -31.62 -13.27
CA ASP A 191 -2.31 -33.08 -13.43
C ASP A 191 -3.56 -33.69 -14.10
N ALA A 192 -4.74 -33.13 -13.83
CA ALA A 192 -6.01 -33.62 -14.41
C ALA A 192 -6.15 -33.26 -15.90
N ALA A 193 -5.64 -32.10 -16.33
CA ALA A 193 -5.64 -31.70 -17.73
C ALA A 193 -4.58 -32.47 -18.55
N ALA A 194 -3.42 -32.76 -17.96
CA ALA A 194 -2.36 -33.56 -18.59
C ALA A 194 -2.76 -35.03 -18.79
N GLN A 195 -3.66 -35.57 -17.95
CA GLN A 195 -4.20 -36.93 -18.10
C GLN A 195 -5.36 -37.01 -19.10
N ALA A 196 -6.05 -35.90 -19.38
CA ALA A 196 -7.22 -35.88 -20.27
C ALA A 196 -6.88 -35.71 -21.76
N ASN A 197 -5.72 -35.14 -22.11
CA ASN A 197 -5.35 -34.94 -23.52
C ASN A 197 -3.81 -34.94 -23.74
N PRO A 198 -3.22 -36.02 -24.29
CA PRO A 198 -1.78 -36.12 -24.56
C PRO A 198 -1.26 -35.10 -25.59
N ASP A 199 -2.16 -34.55 -26.42
CA ASP A 199 -1.85 -33.59 -27.48
C ASP A 199 -2.06 -32.13 -27.07
N ALA A 200 -2.31 -31.84 -25.78
CA ALA A 200 -2.35 -30.48 -25.27
C ALA A 200 -0.98 -29.82 -25.46
N LYS A 201 -0.85 -28.99 -26.51
CA LYS A 201 0.35 -28.24 -26.85
C LYS A 201 0.84 -27.52 -25.59
N LYS A 202 1.99 -27.94 -25.04
CA LYS A 202 2.66 -27.24 -23.93
C LYS A 202 2.94 -25.81 -24.39
N VAL A 203 2.05 -24.89 -24.06
CA VAL A 203 2.24 -23.47 -24.35
C VAL A 203 3.36 -23.01 -23.43
N THR A 204 4.53 -22.74 -23.99
CA THR A 204 5.68 -22.24 -23.23
C THR A 204 5.33 -20.88 -22.63
N ILE A 205 5.77 -20.61 -21.40
CA ILE A 205 5.56 -19.30 -20.72
C ILE A 205 5.97 -18.13 -21.63
N TRP A 206 7.08 -18.29 -22.35
CA TRP A 206 7.57 -17.32 -23.32
C TRP A 206 6.58 -17.01 -24.44
N THR A 207 5.87 -18.01 -24.98
CA THR A 207 4.83 -17.78 -26.00
C THR A 207 3.65 -16.97 -25.47
N VAL A 208 3.32 -17.10 -24.19
CA VAL A 208 2.28 -16.29 -23.55
C VAL A 208 2.78 -14.87 -23.29
N MET A 209 4.03 -14.72 -22.83
CA MET A 209 4.63 -13.41 -22.56
C MET A 209 4.87 -12.58 -23.81
N SER A 210 5.14 -13.21 -24.96
CA SER A 210 5.33 -12.53 -26.25
C SER A 210 4.04 -12.11 -26.94
N GLU A 211 2.86 -12.47 -26.40
CA GLU A 211 1.58 -12.06 -26.96
C GLU A 211 1.37 -10.53 -26.78
N PRO A 212 1.12 -9.76 -27.86
CA PRO A 212 1.01 -8.30 -27.77
C PRO A 212 -0.01 -7.80 -26.74
N ARG A 213 -1.10 -8.56 -26.54
CA ARG A 213 -2.14 -8.24 -25.55
C ARG A 213 -1.64 -8.35 -24.12
N VAL A 214 -0.80 -9.36 -23.84
CA VAL A 214 -0.21 -9.56 -22.51
C VAL A 214 0.80 -8.46 -22.23
N ILE A 215 1.65 -8.12 -23.20
CA ILE A 215 2.61 -7.01 -23.09
C ILE A 215 1.89 -5.70 -22.79
N MET A 216 0.84 -5.35 -23.54
CA MET A 216 0.05 -4.13 -23.29
C MET A 216 -0.61 -4.14 -21.90
N LEU A 217 -1.11 -5.29 -21.45
CA LEU A 217 -1.71 -5.40 -20.12
C LEU A 217 -0.68 -5.24 -19.00
N CYS A 218 0.50 -5.87 -19.14
CA CYS A 218 1.61 -5.71 -18.21
C CYS A 218 2.08 -4.26 -18.16
N LEU A 219 2.27 -3.61 -19.31
CA LEU A 219 2.66 -2.21 -19.38
C LEU A 219 1.65 -1.29 -18.69
N ALA A 220 0.35 -1.47 -18.98
CA ALA A 220 -0.71 -0.68 -18.35
C ALA A 220 -0.78 -0.93 -16.83
N ALA A 221 -0.61 -2.19 -16.39
CA ALA A 221 -0.57 -2.53 -14.97
C ALA A 221 0.64 -1.87 -14.27
N SER A 222 1.82 -1.89 -14.88
CA SER A 222 3.05 -1.28 -14.37
C SER A 222 2.94 0.24 -14.27
N ILE A 223 2.45 0.92 -15.32
CA ILE A 223 2.27 2.39 -15.30
C ILE A 223 1.33 2.80 -14.17
N ARG A 224 0.20 2.10 -14.03
CA ARG A 224 -0.76 2.36 -12.96
C ARG A 224 -0.16 2.08 -11.58
N HIS A 225 0.58 0.97 -11.45
CA HIS A 225 1.20 0.62 -10.18
C HIS A 225 2.27 1.63 -9.77
N CYS A 226 3.07 2.10 -10.72
CA CYS A 226 4.06 3.16 -10.55
C CYS A 226 3.41 4.42 -9.96
N GLY A 227 2.36 4.96 -10.60
CA GLY A 227 1.66 6.14 -10.08
C GLY A 227 1.09 5.94 -8.67
N GLY A 228 0.54 4.76 -8.38
CA GLY A 228 0.03 4.43 -7.05
C GLY A 228 1.12 4.34 -5.97
N MET A 229 2.29 3.79 -6.30
CA MET A 229 3.42 3.68 -5.36
C MET A 229 4.10 5.02 -5.15
N CYS A 230 4.26 5.83 -6.20
CA CYS A 230 4.75 7.19 -6.07
C CYS A 230 3.90 8.01 -5.09
N PHE A 231 2.57 7.92 -5.21
CA PHE A 231 1.69 8.58 -4.26
C PHE A 231 1.83 7.98 -2.85
N ALA A 232 1.81 6.66 -2.72
CA ALA A 232 1.82 6.00 -1.41
C ALA A 232 3.07 6.33 -0.56
N TYR A 233 4.24 6.40 -1.20
CA TYR A 233 5.50 6.69 -0.53
C TYR A 233 5.76 8.17 -0.26
N ASN A 234 5.02 9.08 -0.90
CA ASN A 234 5.30 10.52 -0.80
C ASN A 234 4.15 11.33 -0.23
N CYS A 235 2.92 10.78 -0.14
CA CYS A 235 1.75 11.57 0.24
C CYS A 235 1.81 12.09 1.68
N ASP A 236 2.20 11.26 2.65
CA ASP A 236 2.29 11.72 4.04
C ASP A 236 3.34 12.82 4.18
N LEU A 237 4.51 12.61 3.60
CA LEU A 237 5.59 13.59 3.61
C LEU A 237 5.22 14.89 2.87
N TYR A 238 4.52 14.78 1.74
CA TYR A 238 3.96 15.93 1.03
C TYR A 238 3.04 16.74 1.95
N TYR A 239 2.07 16.10 2.60
CA TYR A 239 1.16 16.80 3.51
C TYR A 239 1.87 17.38 4.74
N GLN A 240 2.92 16.73 5.25
CA GLN A 240 3.75 17.28 6.33
C GLN A 240 4.52 18.55 5.92
N ILE A 241 5.00 18.62 4.68
CA ILE A 241 5.80 19.76 4.20
C ILE A 241 4.91 20.94 3.84
N TYR A 242 3.81 20.70 3.12
CA TYR A 242 2.96 21.77 2.58
C TYR A 242 1.83 22.20 3.50
N PHE A 243 1.38 21.32 4.41
CA PHE A 243 0.30 21.59 5.35
C PHE A 243 0.64 21.14 6.79
N PRO A 244 1.78 21.61 7.37
CA PRO A 244 2.22 21.17 8.71
C PRO A 244 1.21 21.48 9.82
N ASP A 245 0.41 22.53 9.66
CA ASP A 245 -0.64 22.96 10.58
C ASP A 245 -1.78 21.94 10.77
N TYR A 246 -1.97 21.06 9.80
CA TYR A 246 -3.07 20.10 9.79
C TYR A 246 -2.56 18.70 10.05
N ASP A 247 -3.06 18.09 11.12
CA ASP A 247 -2.74 16.70 11.41
C ASP A 247 -3.55 15.74 10.54
N LEU A 248 -3.02 15.45 9.36
CA LEU A 248 -3.67 14.63 8.34
C LEU A 248 -3.45 13.11 8.52
N GLY A 249 -2.64 12.67 9.49
CA GLY A 249 -2.31 11.25 9.67
C GLY A 249 -3.53 10.36 9.89
N TRP A 250 -4.43 10.75 10.79
CA TRP A 250 -5.69 10.03 11.03
C TRP A 250 -6.69 10.13 9.87
N TRP A 251 -6.68 11.24 9.14
CA TRP A 251 -7.52 11.42 7.95
C TRP A 251 -7.07 10.51 6.80
N LEU A 252 -5.76 10.40 6.58
CA LEU A 252 -5.18 9.49 5.60
C LEU A 252 -5.45 8.04 5.96
N PHE A 253 -5.35 7.67 7.25
CA PHE A 253 -5.78 6.36 7.76
C PHE A 253 -7.26 6.08 7.43
N ALA A 254 -8.15 7.01 7.80
CA ALA A 254 -9.59 6.83 7.62
C ALA A 254 -9.97 6.73 6.14
N VAL A 255 -9.43 7.61 5.28
CA VAL A 255 -9.68 7.56 3.84
C VAL A 255 -9.15 6.27 3.23
N THR A 256 -7.95 5.86 3.59
CA THR A 256 -7.32 4.65 3.04
C THR A 256 -8.09 3.39 3.42
N ILE A 257 -8.44 3.23 4.69
CA ILE A 257 -9.11 2.01 5.17
C ILE A 257 -10.58 2.04 4.81
N VAL A 258 -11.32 3.11 5.17
CA VAL A 258 -12.77 3.14 5.00
C VAL A 258 -13.13 3.27 3.52
N VAL A 259 -12.65 4.32 2.86
CA VAL A 259 -13.02 4.59 1.47
C VAL A 259 -12.38 3.58 0.53
N GLY A 260 -11.13 3.19 0.77
CA GLY A 260 -10.45 2.14 0.02
C GLY A 260 -11.17 0.80 0.10
N SER A 261 -11.58 0.36 1.30
CA SER A 261 -12.29 -0.93 1.48
C SER A 261 -13.66 -0.92 0.81
N ILE A 262 -14.42 0.17 0.94
CA ILE A 262 -15.72 0.32 0.28
C ILE A 262 -15.54 0.31 -1.24
N GLY A 263 -14.54 1.03 -1.77
CA GLY A 263 -14.24 1.08 -3.21
C GLY A 263 -13.96 -0.31 -3.81
N VAL A 264 -13.23 -1.17 -3.09
CA VAL A 264 -12.97 -2.56 -3.55
C VAL A 264 -14.23 -3.41 -3.60
N VAL A 265 -15.08 -3.32 -2.57
CA VAL A 265 -16.33 -4.09 -2.51
C VAL A 265 -17.30 -3.63 -3.60
N VAL A 266 -17.55 -2.32 -3.67
CA VAL A 266 -18.46 -1.71 -4.65
C VAL A 266 -17.94 -1.93 -6.07
N GLY A 267 -16.64 -1.74 -6.30
CA GLY A 267 -16.01 -1.97 -7.60
C GLY A 267 -16.11 -3.42 -8.06
N GLY A 268 -15.93 -4.37 -7.14
CA GLY A 268 -16.14 -5.80 -7.41
C GLY A 268 -17.57 -6.12 -7.82
N VAL A 269 -18.55 -5.71 -7.01
CA VAL A 269 -19.98 -5.96 -7.25
C VAL A 269 -20.45 -5.34 -8.58
N ILE A 270 -20.05 -4.10 -8.86
CA ILE A 270 -20.39 -3.43 -10.13
C ILE A 270 -19.74 -4.15 -11.31
N SER A 271 -18.45 -4.51 -11.21
CA SER A 271 -17.74 -5.23 -12.26
C SER A 271 -18.44 -6.54 -12.61
N ASP A 272 -18.79 -7.35 -11.61
CA ASP A 272 -19.42 -8.65 -11.83
C ASP A 272 -20.83 -8.52 -12.42
N LYS A 273 -21.61 -7.54 -11.96
CA LYS A 273 -22.96 -7.28 -12.51
C LYS A 273 -22.92 -6.88 -13.98
N PHE A 274 -21.93 -6.08 -14.37
CA PHE A 274 -21.77 -5.67 -15.77
C PHE A 274 -21.20 -6.78 -16.64
N VAL A 275 -20.32 -7.62 -16.09
CA VAL A 275 -19.77 -8.79 -16.80
C VAL A 275 -20.84 -9.83 -17.09
N ALA A 276 -21.75 -10.05 -16.15
CA ALA A 276 -22.90 -10.92 -16.35
C ALA A 276 -23.77 -10.47 -17.54
N LYS A 277 -23.76 -9.17 -17.88
CA LYS A 277 -24.57 -8.60 -18.98
C LYS A 277 -23.83 -8.45 -20.30
N MET A 278 -22.58 -7.98 -20.29
CA MET A 278 -21.82 -7.58 -21.49
C MET A 278 -20.56 -8.44 -21.73
N GLY A 279 -20.37 -9.50 -20.94
CA GLY A 279 -19.25 -10.43 -21.07
C GLY A 279 -17.92 -9.87 -20.56
N ILE A 280 -16.85 -10.66 -20.71
CA ILE A 280 -15.55 -10.42 -20.06
C ILE A 280 -14.86 -9.11 -20.46
N ARG A 281 -15.14 -8.59 -21.67
CA ARG A 281 -14.54 -7.35 -22.20
C ARG A 281 -14.99 -6.12 -21.40
N SER A 282 -16.18 -6.17 -20.80
CA SER A 282 -16.72 -5.09 -19.98
C SER A 282 -15.86 -4.76 -18.75
N ARG A 283 -15.11 -5.74 -18.19
CA ARG A 283 -14.19 -5.48 -17.07
C ARG A 283 -13.11 -4.48 -17.40
N VAL A 284 -12.54 -4.57 -18.60
CA VAL A 284 -11.47 -3.66 -19.06
C VAL A 284 -12.01 -2.24 -19.19
N ILE A 285 -13.23 -2.11 -19.72
CA ILE A 285 -13.88 -0.82 -19.97
C ILE A 285 -14.26 -0.14 -18.65
N ILE A 286 -14.86 -0.87 -17.72
CA ILE A 286 -15.20 -0.35 -16.38
C ILE A 286 -13.94 0.12 -15.66
N LEU A 287 -12.87 -0.66 -15.78
CA LEU A 287 -11.58 -0.32 -15.21
C LEU A 287 -11.00 0.97 -15.81
N ALA A 288 -10.98 1.08 -17.13
CA ALA A 288 -10.47 2.28 -17.80
C ALA A 288 -11.31 3.52 -17.45
N ALA A 289 -12.64 3.38 -17.41
CA ALA A 289 -13.55 4.45 -17.04
C ALA A 289 -13.37 4.89 -15.59
N SER A 290 -13.24 3.95 -14.64
CA SER A 290 -13.05 4.29 -13.22
C SER A 290 -11.71 5.00 -13.00
N GLN A 291 -10.64 4.59 -13.70
CA GLN A 291 -9.35 5.25 -13.60
C GLN A 291 -9.37 6.64 -14.23
N LEU A 292 -10.06 6.81 -15.36
CA LEU A 292 -10.22 8.12 -16.00
C LEU A 292 -10.97 9.10 -15.09
N ILE A 293 -12.00 8.63 -14.39
CA ILE A 293 -12.75 9.42 -13.40
C ILE A 293 -11.87 9.73 -12.19
N ALA A 294 -11.05 8.79 -11.72
CA ALA A 294 -10.20 8.98 -10.54
C ALA A 294 -9.07 10.00 -10.75
N THR A 295 -8.57 10.16 -11.98
CA THR A 295 -7.43 11.04 -12.32
C THR A 295 -7.63 12.52 -11.95
N PRO A 296 -8.71 13.22 -12.34
CA PRO A 296 -8.91 14.61 -11.95
C PRO A 296 -9.00 14.81 -10.43
N PHE A 297 -9.57 13.83 -9.71
CA PHE A 297 -9.63 13.88 -8.25
C PHE A 297 -8.27 13.57 -7.59
N ALA A 298 -7.44 12.72 -8.21
CA ALA A 298 -6.05 12.55 -7.77
C ALA A 298 -5.28 13.87 -7.90
N PHE A 299 -5.49 14.61 -8.99
CA PHE A 299 -4.90 15.94 -9.15
C PHE A 299 -5.43 16.94 -8.11
N GLY A 300 -6.74 16.90 -7.83
CA GLY A 300 -7.34 17.70 -6.75
C GLY A 300 -6.71 17.47 -5.37
N SER A 301 -6.23 16.25 -5.10
CA SER A 301 -5.60 15.93 -3.80
C SER A 301 -4.30 16.67 -3.52
N VAL A 302 -3.70 17.27 -4.55
CA VAL A 302 -2.45 18.04 -4.48
C VAL A 302 -2.70 19.55 -4.60
N TYR A 303 -3.71 19.97 -5.37
CA TYR A 303 -3.93 21.40 -5.65
C TYR A 303 -4.94 22.09 -4.72
N CYS A 304 -5.82 21.33 -4.06
CA CYS A 304 -6.81 21.90 -3.16
C CYS A 304 -6.25 22.13 -1.74
N GLU A 305 -6.89 23.03 -1.00
CA GLU A 305 -6.68 23.18 0.45
C GLU A 305 -6.92 21.86 1.22
N PRO A 306 -6.41 21.70 2.45
CA PRO A 306 -6.35 20.41 3.15
C PRO A 306 -7.65 19.61 3.15
N LEU A 307 -8.79 20.27 3.41
CA LEU A 307 -10.09 19.63 3.42
C LEU A 307 -10.52 19.17 2.01
N GLY A 308 -10.31 20.02 1.00
CA GLY A 308 -10.56 19.66 -0.40
C GLY A 308 -9.63 18.56 -0.90
N ALA A 309 -8.36 18.58 -0.47
CA ALA A 309 -7.35 17.58 -0.79
C ALA A 309 -7.77 16.19 -0.29
N ILE A 310 -8.21 16.07 0.96
CA ILE A 310 -8.67 14.80 1.55
C ILE A 310 -9.97 14.30 0.91
N ILE A 311 -10.92 15.19 0.60
CA ILE A 311 -12.18 14.81 -0.06
C ILE A 311 -11.91 14.27 -1.47
N THR A 312 -11.12 15.00 -2.26
CA THR A 312 -10.76 14.59 -3.62
C THR A 312 -9.90 13.32 -3.61
N LEU A 313 -8.99 13.17 -2.64
CA LEU A 313 -8.25 11.94 -2.41
C LEU A 313 -9.19 10.76 -2.12
N GLY A 314 -10.20 10.94 -1.27
CA GLY A 314 -11.20 9.92 -0.98
C GLY A 314 -11.96 9.49 -2.23
N ILE A 315 -12.42 10.43 -3.05
CA ILE A 315 -13.10 10.12 -4.32
C ILE A 315 -12.15 9.37 -5.27
N SER A 316 -10.89 9.81 -5.37
CA SER A 316 -9.88 9.15 -6.19
C SER A 316 -9.62 7.72 -5.71
N TYR A 317 -9.53 7.49 -4.40
CA TYR A 317 -9.34 6.17 -3.81
C TYR A 317 -10.56 5.27 -4.02
N PHE A 318 -11.76 5.83 -3.94
CA PHE A 318 -12.99 5.10 -4.22
C PHE A 318 -12.97 4.54 -5.66
N PHE A 319 -12.76 5.40 -6.67
CA PHE A 319 -12.81 5.00 -8.09
C PHE A 319 -11.54 4.32 -8.61
N GLY A 320 -10.37 4.75 -8.18
CA GLY A 320 -9.06 4.22 -8.60
C GLY A 320 -8.80 2.79 -8.12
N LYS A 321 -9.55 2.33 -7.11
CA LYS A 321 -9.40 1.00 -6.51
C LYS A 321 -10.46 -0.02 -6.96
N TYR A 322 -11.27 0.29 -7.98
CA TYR A 322 -12.14 -0.70 -8.65
C TYR A 322 -11.33 -1.86 -9.27
N LEU A 323 -10.02 -1.69 -9.43
CA LEU A 323 -9.11 -2.59 -10.13
C LEU A 323 -8.79 -3.90 -9.36
N THR A 324 -8.70 -3.87 -8.04
CA THR A 324 -8.05 -4.95 -7.26
C THR A 324 -8.79 -6.30 -7.37
N ASN A 325 -10.12 -6.30 -7.50
CA ASN A 325 -10.89 -7.52 -7.77
C ASN A 325 -10.96 -7.91 -9.25
N SER A 326 -10.85 -6.95 -10.18
CA SER A 326 -11.04 -7.21 -11.62
C SER A 326 -9.89 -7.98 -12.29
N GLN A 327 -8.66 -7.82 -11.78
CA GLN A 327 -7.47 -8.55 -12.25
C GLN A 327 -7.50 -10.02 -11.81
N LEU A 328 -8.02 -10.28 -10.60
CA LEU A 328 -8.17 -11.62 -10.05
C LEU A 328 -9.13 -12.48 -10.87
N SER A 329 -10.21 -11.84 -11.31
CA SER A 329 -11.17 -12.31 -12.31
C SER A 329 -10.53 -12.96 -13.53
N ARG A 330 -9.58 -12.23 -14.14
CA ARG A 330 -8.91 -12.67 -15.36
C ARG A 330 -7.92 -13.78 -15.11
N HIS A 331 -7.24 -13.83 -13.97
CA HIS A 331 -6.36 -14.96 -13.68
C HIS A 331 -7.16 -16.25 -13.53
N GLN A 332 -8.28 -16.21 -12.81
CA GLN A 332 -9.17 -17.37 -12.68
C GLN A 332 -9.76 -17.78 -14.04
N HIS A 333 -10.29 -16.86 -14.84
CA HIS A 333 -10.86 -17.20 -16.15
C HIS A 333 -9.83 -17.50 -17.24
N ALA A 334 -8.60 -16.95 -17.18
CA ALA A 334 -7.54 -17.30 -18.12
C ALA A 334 -7.02 -18.72 -17.83
N VAL A 335 -6.90 -19.10 -16.56
CA VAL A 335 -6.60 -20.49 -16.17
C VAL A 335 -7.75 -21.42 -16.57
N GLN A 336 -9.00 -21.00 -16.40
CA GLN A 336 -10.18 -21.80 -16.77
C GLN A 336 -10.50 -21.87 -18.27
N LYS A 337 -9.89 -21.00 -19.09
CA LYS A 337 -9.96 -21.08 -20.57
C LYS A 337 -8.80 -21.84 -21.20
N ILE A 338 -7.81 -22.21 -20.39
CA ILE A 338 -6.66 -23.04 -20.78
C ILE A 338 -6.87 -24.50 -20.30
N SER A 339 -7.90 -24.76 -19.49
CA SER A 339 -8.45 -26.11 -19.20
C SER A 339 -9.56 -26.50 -20.17
#